data_AF-A0A3M4XV39-F1
#
_entry.id   AF-A0A3M4XV39-F1
#
_cell.length_a   1.000
_cell.length_b   1.000
_cell.length_c   1.000
_cell.angle_alpha   90.00
_cell.angle_beta   90.00
_cell.angle_gamma   90.00
#
_symmetry.space_group_name_H-M   'P 1'
#
loop_
_entity.id
_entity.type
_entity.pdbx_description
1 polymer ?
#
loop_
_entity_poly.entity_id
_entity_poly.type
_entity_poly.pdbx_seq_one_letter_code
_entity_poly.pdbx_strand_id
1 'polypeptide(L)' 'MSAFDSGQRPSLTAAQTFRYQPRTVEGRAVTVSGVKNTFHYRIK' A
#
# COMPACT_ATOMS: atom_id res chain seq x y z
N MET A 1 23.27 -23.95 0.09
CA MET A 1 22.36 -23.29 1.06
C MET A 1 22.76 -21.82 1.11
N SER A 2 22.14 -20.96 0.30
CA SER A 2 22.50 -19.53 0.24
C SER A 2 21.73 -18.77 1.32
N ALA A 3 22.43 -17.90 2.03
CA ALA A 3 21.93 -17.12 3.18
C ALA A 3 20.95 -15.98 2.80
N PHE A 4 20.03 -16.22 1.87
CA PHE A 4 19.01 -15.27 1.44
C PHE A 4 17.62 -15.55 2.04
N ASP A 5 17.48 -16.60 2.85
CA ASP A 5 16.16 -17.10 3.28
C ASP A 5 15.99 -17.08 4.81
N SER A 6 16.04 -15.89 5.42
CA SER A 6 15.68 -15.75 6.85
C SER A 6 15.08 -14.40 7.25
N GLY A 7 15.02 -13.42 6.36
CA GLY A 7 14.43 -12.11 6.68
C GLY A 7 12.98 -12.06 6.22
N GLN A 8 12.05 -11.72 7.11
CA GLN A 8 10.74 -11.21 6.70
C GLN A 8 10.91 -10.29 5.48
N ARG A 9 9.97 -10.35 4.53
CA ARG A 9 9.90 -9.43 3.41
C ARG A 9 8.88 -8.33 3.74
N PRO A 10 9.15 -7.41 4.69
CA PRO A 10 8.15 -6.48 5.21
C PRO A 10 7.53 -5.61 4.12
N SER A 11 8.25 -5.31 3.04
CA SER A 11 7.69 -4.61 1.88
C SER A 11 6.62 -5.43 1.14
N LEU A 12 6.79 -6.75 1.00
CA LEU A 12 5.76 -7.62 0.40
C LEU A 12 4.56 -7.80 1.34
N THR A 13 4.81 -7.97 2.64
CA THR A 13 3.72 -8.06 3.64
C THR A 13 2.92 -6.76 3.72
N ALA A 14 3.58 -5.59 3.67
CA ALA A 14 2.92 -4.29 3.65
C ALA A 14 2.09 -4.08 2.37
N ALA A 15 2.64 -4.46 1.20
CA ALA A 15 1.90 -4.38 -0.06
C ALA A 15 0.66 -5.30 -0.09
N GLN A 16 0.75 -6.51 0.49
CA GLN A 16 -0.37 -7.46 0.56
C GLN A 16 -1.51 -6.99 1.48
N THR A 17 -1.18 -6.26 2.54
CA THR A 17 -2.15 -5.76 3.53
C THR A 17 -2.67 -4.37 3.22
N PHE A 18 -2.05 -3.66 2.28
CA PHE A 18 -2.48 -2.33 1.90
C PHE A 18 -3.86 -2.34 1.25
N ARG A 19 -4.84 -1.68 1.89
CA ARG A 19 -6.18 -1.47 1.36
C ARG A 19 -6.43 0.01 1.16
N TYR A 20 -6.63 0.42 -0.08
CA TYR A 20 -7.06 1.77 -0.38
C TYR A 20 -8.55 1.92 -0.12
N GLN A 21 -8.93 2.92 0.68
CA GLN A 21 -10.31 3.33 0.83
C GLN A 21 -10.42 4.81 0.41
N PRO A 22 -11.16 5.11 -0.68
CA PRO A 22 -11.38 6.50 -1.08
C PRO A 22 -12.26 7.22 -0.06
N ARG A 23 -12.20 8.56 -0.08
CA ARG A 23 -13.18 9.37 0.62
C ARG A 23 -14.55 9.15 -0.03
N THR A 24 -15.55 8.84 0.79
CA THR A 24 -16.93 8.60 0.32
C THR A 24 -17.89 9.58 0.97
N VAL A 25 -18.78 10.20 0.19
CA VAL A 25 -19.89 11.06 0.65
C VAL A 25 -21.18 10.49 0.08
N GLU A 26 -22.18 10.25 0.93
CA GLU A 26 -23.46 9.64 0.53
C GLU A 26 -23.30 8.30 -0.24
N GLY A 27 -22.32 7.49 0.16
CA GLY A 27 -22.03 6.22 -0.50
C GLY A 27 -21.29 6.33 -1.84
N ARG A 28 -20.98 7.55 -2.34
CA ARG A 28 -20.22 7.76 -3.58
C ARG A 28 -18.78 8.18 -3.29
N ALA A 29 -17.84 7.58 -4.00
CA ALA A 29 -16.44 7.99 -3.95
C ALA A 29 -16.31 9.42 -4.51
N VAL A 30 -15.60 10.28 -3.79
CA VAL A 30 -15.39 11.69 -4.16
C VAL A 30 -13.90 12.01 -4.22
N THR A 31 -13.54 12.85 -5.20
CA THR A 31 -12.19 13.43 -5.27
C THR A 31 -12.04 14.47 -4.16
N VAL A 32 -10.93 14.41 -3.42
CA VAL A 32 -10.58 15.42 -2.43
C VAL A 32 -9.55 16.37 -3.02
N SER A 33 -9.87 17.65 -3.09
CA SER A 33 -8.96 18.67 -3.61
C SER A 33 -7.68 18.73 -2.79
N GLY A 34 -6.52 18.83 -3.47
CA GLY A 34 -5.21 18.91 -2.83
C GLY A 34 -4.66 17.60 -2.27
N VAL A 35 -5.42 16.50 -2.27
CA VAL A 35 -4.95 15.20 -1.79
C VAL A 35 -4.40 14.38 -2.95
N LYS A 36 -3.13 13.99 -2.84
CA LYS A 36 -2.50 12.99 -3.71
C LYS A 36 -2.13 11.78 -2.87
N ASN A 37 -2.61 10.61 -3.25
CA ASN A 37 -2.22 9.36 -2.61
C ASN A 37 -1.01 8.79 -3.34
N THR A 38 0.17 9.03 -2.79
CA THR A 38 1.43 8.49 -3.32
C THR A 38 1.89 7.35 -2.43
N PHE A 39 1.89 6.13 -2.96
CA PHE A 39 2.43 4.97 -2.26
C PHE A 39 3.77 4.60 -2.86
N HIS A 40 4.82 4.71 -2.05
CA HIS A 40 6.13 4.19 -2.40
C HIS A 40 6.29 2.80 -1.81
N TYR A 41 6.50 1.81 -2.68
CA TYR A 41 6.92 0.48 -2.27
C TYR A 41 8.14 0.07 -3.12
N ARG A 42 8.99 -0.79 -2.55
CA ARG A 42 10.11 -1.39 -3.26
C ARG A 42 10.04 -2.90 -3.08
N ILE A 43 10.03 -3.62 -4.19
CA ILE A 43 10.28 -5.06 -4.21
C ILE A 43 11.75 -5.20 -4.63
N LYS A 44 12.53 -5.95 -3.87
CA LYS A 44 13.91 -6.32 -4.21
C LYS A 44 13.91 -7.57 -5.06
#